data_AF-A0A9D8S3U6-F1
#
_entry.id   AF-A0A9D8S3U6-F1
#
_cell.length_a   1.000
_cell.length_b   1.000
_cell.length_c   1.000
_cell.angle_alpha   90.00
_cell.angle_beta   90.00
_cell.angle_gamma   90.00
#
_symmetry.space_group_name_H-M   'P 1'
#
loop_
_entity.id
_entity.type
_entity.pdbx_description
1 polymer ?
#
loop_
_entity_poly.entity_id
_entity_poly.type
_entity_poly.pdbx_seq_one_letter_code
_entity_poly.pdbx_strand_id
1 'polypeptide(L)'
;MDIDKIISTIWEGKEWIFSGIGVVVLGFIGKLIMGKKSGENSDTYTMKSKVYDNNNVSGGNNIIAKKNQIIQNDNSNTISVEGNGNVAGNGNSVTNNFIYSNNDDKKKENVNSWFSERFRILLLLLNDARRFNEKEYTVEYVSSLIGLKNVDGLKVYLTQEKEPDDEFKKRFVDVFGVNQEWMVHGRGEFPFASNISFWSDNPMDILRREDLKAINKFIVVIGEVKGRRQSCIIRQKNELCYELYSKYFTLNSSVGGAGTRDLVEFYRFVREADKIKKLGGVAYVATEEQMEKLMKGEFSPKKIERFEVARGFIEDFMCISEAEIEKNKNFWDEEFILVQKIIAANISGIDRVNQEEDLKCIKKNLGEDSQDKDEESNDIDLFDSSTPFFAYRFGKAFPGIRGVKEFTDSKECVDRLQILLKKPLSGEKLVGPIWWVRGSGNSDISNFERITDDKFLMDGDEIKVRRIVVCAAAEYYKKFVYVEAYPEEETGLYANDNAFIEEWTDKYGYYYEEYAEYEDKKITRAEYDDGAAMLDGKVVDLKGKAKLRTRYITPYNFIICAHFSPINSNEYDDMLEMLLNGILKGQNSVEEIVEVVKRMPKHRREM
;
A
#
# COMPACT_ATOMS: atom_id res chain seq x y z
N MET A 1 -52.70 29.93 15.25
CA MET A 1 -53.21 28.81 14.44
C MET A 1 -53.16 27.58 15.34
N ASP A 2 -54.28 26.90 15.52
CA ASP A 2 -54.48 25.92 16.59
C ASP A 2 -53.75 24.60 16.27
N ILE A 3 -52.87 24.15 17.17
CA ILE A 3 -51.92 23.04 16.93
C ILE A 3 -52.68 21.72 16.64
N ASP A 4 -53.81 21.51 17.30
CA ASP A 4 -54.61 20.30 17.14
C ASP A 4 -55.28 20.21 15.75
N LYS A 5 -55.53 21.37 15.12
CA LYS A 5 -56.11 21.46 13.77
C LYS A 5 -55.07 21.18 12.69
N ILE A 6 -53.80 21.50 12.94
CA ILE A 6 -52.67 21.19 12.07
C ILE A 6 -52.38 19.69 12.13
N ILE A 7 -52.41 19.10 13.33
CA ILE A 7 -52.16 17.67 13.53
C ILE A 7 -53.26 16.81 12.89
N SER A 8 -54.54 17.21 12.98
CA SER A 8 -55.63 16.45 12.33
C SER A 8 -55.57 16.51 10.81
N THR A 9 -55.18 17.65 10.24
CA THR A 9 -55.06 17.83 8.78
C THR A 9 -53.88 17.04 8.20
N ILE A 10 -52.79 16.88 8.97
CA ILE A 10 -51.64 16.04 8.59
C ILE A 10 -52.00 14.55 8.63
N TRP A 11 -52.92 14.13 9.51
CA TRP A 11 -53.27 12.73 9.70
C TRP A 11 -54.28 12.17 8.69
N GLU A 12 -54.95 13.01 7.91
CA GLU A 12 -55.96 12.56 6.93
C GLU A 12 -55.38 12.18 5.56
N GLY A 13 -54.07 12.40 5.30
CA GLY A 13 -53.39 12.03 4.05
C GLY A 13 -52.23 11.04 4.26
N LYS A 14 -52.47 9.86 4.83
CA LYS A 14 -51.42 8.99 5.39
C LYS A 14 -50.38 8.38 4.42
N GLU A 15 -50.47 8.63 3.11
CA GLU A 15 -49.55 8.02 2.13
C GLU A 15 -48.28 8.84 1.86
N TRP A 16 -48.25 10.15 2.12
CA TRP A 16 -47.06 11.00 1.87
C TRP A 16 -46.07 11.05 3.05
N ILE A 17 -46.46 10.55 4.23
CA ILE A 17 -45.61 10.56 5.43
C ILE A 17 -44.45 9.54 5.33
N PHE A 18 -44.60 8.51 4.48
CA PHE A 18 -43.57 7.49 4.23
C PHE A 18 -42.90 7.64 2.86
N SER A 19 -43.17 8.71 2.10
CA SER A 19 -42.34 9.09 0.95
C SER A 19 -41.19 9.98 1.42
N GLY A 20 -40.06 9.98 0.71
CA GLY A 20 -38.84 10.73 1.10
C GLY A 20 -39.07 12.23 1.37
N ILE A 21 -40.14 12.82 0.84
CA ILE A 21 -40.55 14.21 1.09
C ILE A 21 -41.07 14.40 2.54
N GLY A 22 -41.74 13.40 3.13
CA GLY A 22 -42.31 13.48 4.49
C GLY A 22 -41.26 13.56 5.60
N VAL A 23 -40.11 12.92 5.42
CA VAL A 23 -39.01 12.87 6.42
C VAL A 23 -38.29 14.23 6.51
N VAL A 24 -38.12 14.92 5.38
CA VAL A 24 -37.44 16.23 5.31
C VAL A 24 -38.25 17.32 6.02
N VAL A 25 -39.59 17.30 5.88
CA VAL A 25 -40.49 18.27 6.54
C VAL A 25 -40.51 18.06 8.06
N LEU A 26 -40.50 16.82 8.54
CA LEU A 26 -40.46 16.51 9.97
C LEU A 26 -39.10 16.87 10.62
N GLY A 27 -38.00 16.70 9.89
CA GLY A 27 -36.66 17.12 10.34
C GLY A 27 -36.54 18.63 10.56
N PHE A 28 -37.24 19.44 9.76
CA PHE A 28 -37.27 20.90 9.91
C PHE A 28 -38.04 21.37 11.16
N ILE A 29 -39.13 20.68 11.51
CA ILE A 29 -39.94 20.97 12.71
C ILE A 29 -39.19 20.55 13.98
N GLY A 30 -38.47 19.41 13.95
CA GLY A 30 -37.66 18.94 15.08
C GLY A 30 -36.51 19.89 15.45
N LYS A 31 -35.85 20.51 14.46
CA LYS A 31 -34.78 21.51 14.68
C LYS A 31 -35.29 22.82 15.29
N LEU A 32 -36.53 23.23 15.01
CA LEU A 32 -37.14 24.43 15.60
C LEU A 32 -37.52 24.25 17.08
N ILE A 33 -37.76 23.02 17.53
CA ILE A 33 -38.14 22.72 18.92
C ILE A 33 -36.91 22.48 19.81
N MET A 34 -35.83 21.90 19.28
CA MET A 34 -34.61 21.59 20.06
C MET A 34 -33.64 22.79 20.25
N GLY A 35 -33.88 23.93 19.62
CA GLY A 35 -33.09 25.16 19.80
C GLY A 35 -33.30 25.92 21.13
N LYS A 36 -34.06 25.37 22.09
CA LYS A 36 -34.29 25.98 23.40
C LYS A 36 -34.15 24.95 24.53
N LYS A 37 -32.90 24.57 24.86
CA LYS A 37 -32.45 24.16 26.20
C LYS A 37 -30.99 23.69 26.13
N SER A 38 -30.04 24.60 26.36
CA SER A 38 -28.71 24.23 26.87
C SER A 38 -28.59 24.77 28.29
N GLY A 39 -28.15 23.93 29.22
CA GLY A 39 -27.97 24.26 30.62
C GLY A 39 -27.52 23.07 31.46
N GLU A 40 -26.22 23.08 31.79
CA GLU A 40 -25.57 22.59 33.02
C GLU A 40 -25.19 21.10 33.27
N ASN A 41 -23.89 20.99 33.63
CA ASN A 41 -23.24 20.19 34.68
C ASN A 41 -23.03 18.67 34.56
N SER A 42 -21.77 18.23 34.74
CA SER A 42 -21.38 17.41 35.90
C SER A 42 -19.86 17.20 36.01
N ASP A 43 -19.36 17.37 37.24
CA ASP A 43 -18.00 17.18 37.75
C ASP A 43 -17.57 15.72 38.04
N THR A 44 -16.25 15.58 38.22
CA THR A 44 -15.45 14.67 39.11
C THR A 44 -15.45 13.13 38.91
N TYR A 45 -14.25 12.52 38.95
CA TYR A 45 -13.68 11.84 40.15
C TYR A 45 -12.35 11.12 39.86
N THR A 46 -11.34 11.39 40.71
CA THR A 46 -10.08 10.67 40.86
C THR A 46 -10.20 9.68 42.03
N MET A 47 -9.60 8.48 41.94
CA MET A 47 -9.28 7.69 43.14
C MET A 47 -8.02 6.81 42.96
N LYS A 48 -7.17 6.85 43.99
CA LYS A 48 -5.90 6.12 44.20
C LYS A 48 -6.12 4.73 44.83
N SER A 49 -5.19 3.81 44.58
CA SER A 49 -4.67 2.79 45.53
C SER A 49 -3.25 2.41 45.06
N LYS A 50 -2.10 2.74 45.68
CA LYS A 50 -1.48 2.45 46.99
C LYS A 50 -1.02 0.99 47.21
N VAL A 51 0.31 0.88 47.43
CA VAL A 51 1.14 -0.11 48.21
C VAL A 51 1.33 -1.51 47.59
N TYR A 52 2.49 -2.20 47.61
CA TYR A 52 3.65 -2.24 48.53
C TYR A 52 4.98 -2.62 47.84
N ASP A 53 6.07 -2.07 48.38
CA ASP A 53 7.46 -2.47 48.20
C ASP A 53 7.78 -3.86 48.78
N ASN A 54 8.83 -4.50 48.24
CA ASN A 54 9.80 -5.24 49.05
C ASN A 54 11.17 -5.29 48.35
N ASN A 55 12.13 -4.59 48.96
CA ASN A 55 13.57 -4.75 48.74
C ASN A 55 14.10 -6.01 49.44
N ASN A 56 15.12 -6.64 48.87
CA ASN A 56 16.42 -6.97 49.50
C ASN A 56 17.18 -7.99 48.62
N VAL A 57 18.33 -7.64 48.02
CA VAL A 57 19.70 -7.47 48.57
C VAL A 57 20.52 -8.77 48.54
N SER A 58 21.59 -8.68 47.74
CA SER A 58 22.97 -9.17 47.95
C SER A 58 23.31 -10.67 48.04
N GLY A 59 24.35 -11.04 47.29
CA GLY A 59 25.19 -12.19 47.58
C GLY A 59 26.14 -12.51 46.43
N GLY A 60 27.30 -11.85 46.39
CA GLY A 60 28.40 -12.21 45.47
C GLY A 60 29.20 -13.43 45.94
N ASN A 61 29.93 -14.06 45.01
CA ASN A 61 31.38 -14.30 45.12
C ASN A 61 31.97 -15.04 43.90
N ASN A 62 33.19 -14.63 43.59
CA ASN A 62 34.14 -15.10 42.56
C ASN A 62 34.67 -16.52 42.80
N ILE A 63 35.06 -17.27 41.74
CA ILE A 63 36.29 -18.11 41.67
C ILE A 63 36.81 -18.28 40.21
N ILE A 64 37.92 -17.59 39.93
CA ILE A 64 39.21 -18.00 39.31
C ILE A 64 39.30 -19.14 38.26
N ALA A 65 39.70 -18.71 37.05
CA ALA A 65 40.66 -19.22 36.05
C ALA A 65 41.22 -20.66 36.06
N LYS A 66 41.29 -21.25 34.86
CA LYS A 66 42.43 -22.05 34.37
C LYS A 66 42.59 -21.99 32.84
N LYS A 67 43.81 -21.65 32.41
CA LYS A 67 44.41 -21.72 31.06
C LYS A 67 44.53 -23.19 30.59
N ASN A 68 44.49 -23.44 29.28
CA ASN A 68 45.46 -24.31 28.58
C ASN A 68 45.44 -24.14 27.04
N GLN A 69 46.61 -24.40 26.45
CA GLN A 69 47.12 -24.02 25.13
C GLN A 69 46.82 -25.04 24.00
N ILE A 70 46.63 -24.48 22.79
CA ILE A 70 47.17 -24.80 21.44
C ILE A 70 47.66 -26.23 21.13
N ILE A 71 47.15 -26.79 20.01
CA ILE A 71 47.94 -27.61 19.06
C ILE A 71 47.52 -27.27 17.60
N GLN A 72 48.50 -26.84 16.78
CA GLN A 72 48.47 -26.77 15.31
C GLN A 72 48.66 -28.16 14.70
N ASN A 73 48.11 -28.41 13.51
CA ASN A 73 48.56 -29.53 12.67
C ASN A 73 48.64 -29.09 11.20
N ASP A 74 49.88 -28.97 10.73
CA ASP A 74 50.27 -28.83 9.32
C ASP A 74 50.25 -30.22 8.66
N ASN A 75 49.73 -30.31 7.44
CA ASN A 75 50.19 -31.29 6.45
C ASN A 75 49.81 -30.80 5.05
N SER A 76 50.78 -30.15 4.40
CA SER A 76 50.79 -29.89 2.96
C SER A 76 51.79 -30.85 2.31
N ASN A 77 51.43 -31.44 1.18
CA ASN A 77 52.36 -32.13 0.30
C ASN A 77 52.13 -31.61 -1.13
N THR A 78 53.12 -30.90 -1.65
CA THR A 78 53.24 -30.45 -3.03
C THR A 78 54.00 -31.50 -3.86
N ILE A 79 53.52 -31.78 -5.07
CA ILE A 79 54.31 -32.41 -6.14
C ILE A 79 54.26 -31.47 -7.33
N SER A 80 55.44 -31.10 -7.82
CA SER A 80 55.71 -30.17 -8.93
C SER A 80 55.76 -30.88 -10.28
N VAL A 81 55.31 -30.20 -11.34
CA VAL A 81 55.78 -30.43 -12.72
C VAL A 81 55.93 -29.07 -13.42
N GLU A 82 57.14 -28.80 -13.93
CA GLU A 82 57.51 -27.62 -14.71
C GLU A 82 57.09 -27.74 -16.19
N GLY A 83 56.74 -26.59 -16.80
CA GLY A 83 56.47 -26.48 -18.23
C GLY A 83 56.18 -25.05 -18.69
N ASN A 84 57.25 -24.30 -18.97
CA ASN A 84 57.39 -22.91 -19.43
C ASN A 84 56.28 -22.25 -20.28
N GLY A 85 55.87 -21.04 -19.85
CA GLY A 85 55.24 -20.00 -20.70
C GLY A 85 54.50 -18.92 -19.90
N ASN A 86 55.20 -17.85 -19.49
CA ASN A 86 54.67 -16.63 -18.82
C ASN A 86 53.49 -15.99 -19.59
N VAL A 87 52.41 -15.41 -19.00
CA VAL A 87 52.35 -14.30 -18.02
C VAL A 87 51.02 -14.31 -17.20
N ALA A 88 51.19 -14.26 -15.86
CA ALA A 88 50.38 -13.72 -14.74
C ALA A 88 48.85 -13.89 -14.67
N GLY A 89 48.40 -14.74 -13.73
CA GLY A 89 47.02 -14.83 -13.25
C GLY A 89 46.88 -14.50 -11.76
N ASN A 90 45.63 -14.50 -11.28
CA ASN A 90 45.29 -14.98 -9.95
C ASN A 90 44.22 -16.06 -10.14
N GLY A 91 44.67 -17.31 -10.19
CA GLY A 91 43.83 -18.48 -10.40
C GLY A 91 43.27 -18.99 -9.08
N ASN A 92 41.98 -19.31 -9.05
CA ASN A 92 41.48 -20.36 -8.19
C ASN A 92 41.40 -21.64 -9.01
N SER A 93 42.23 -22.62 -8.68
CA SER A 93 42.06 -23.99 -9.11
C SER A 93 40.78 -24.53 -8.46
N VAL A 94 39.79 -24.86 -9.29
CA VAL A 94 38.57 -25.54 -8.83
C VAL A 94 38.95 -26.97 -8.49
N THR A 95 39.20 -27.23 -7.21
CA THR A 95 39.23 -28.59 -6.67
C THR A 95 37.78 -29.01 -6.46
N ASN A 96 37.27 -29.86 -7.36
CA ASN A 96 35.98 -30.55 -7.18
C ASN A 96 36.14 -31.60 -6.08
N ASN A 97 36.13 -31.18 -4.82
CA ASN A 97 35.97 -32.10 -3.70
C ASN A 97 34.48 -32.38 -3.53
N PHE A 98 34.01 -33.42 -4.20
CA PHE A 98 32.73 -34.02 -3.89
C PHE A 98 32.80 -34.62 -2.48
N ILE A 99 31.93 -34.17 -1.58
CA ILE A 99 31.69 -34.84 -0.29
C ILE A 99 30.80 -36.07 -0.57
N TYR A 100 31.35 -37.07 -1.27
CA TYR A 100 30.80 -38.42 -1.24
C TYR A 100 31.74 -39.25 -0.37
N SER A 101 31.51 -39.26 0.95
CA SER A 101 32.07 -40.32 1.77
C SER A 101 31.25 -41.59 1.51
N ASN A 102 31.63 -42.34 0.48
CA ASN A 102 31.38 -43.77 0.44
C ASN A 102 32.66 -44.42 -0.10
N ASN A 103 33.45 -44.92 0.85
CA ASN A 103 34.39 -46.00 0.57
C ASN A 103 33.57 -47.15 0.00
N ASP A 104 33.63 -47.36 -1.31
CA ASP A 104 33.54 -48.69 -1.92
C ASP A 104 33.97 -48.59 -3.39
N ASP A 105 35.23 -48.97 -3.62
CA ASP A 105 35.76 -49.27 -4.94
C ASP A 105 35.01 -50.45 -5.56
N LYS A 106 33.89 -50.19 -6.24
CA LYS A 106 33.38 -51.06 -7.31
C LYS A 106 32.77 -50.25 -8.44
N LYS A 107 33.46 -50.33 -9.59
CA LYS A 107 32.94 -50.05 -10.94
C LYS A 107 31.43 -50.29 -11.06
N LYS A 108 30.67 -49.24 -11.38
CA LYS A 108 29.42 -49.32 -12.13
C LYS A 108 29.36 -48.19 -13.15
N GLU A 109 29.63 -48.55 -14.39
CA GLU A 109 29.00 -47.91 -15.54
C GLU A 109 27.49 -48.14 -15.41
N ASN A 110 26.76 -47.12 -14.98
CA ASN A 110 25.36 -46.86 -15.32
C ASN A 110 25.04 -45.45 -14.81
N VAL A 111 24.45 -44.63 -15.67
CA VAL A 111 24.16 -43.23 -15.40
C VAL A 111 23.02 -43.15 -14.39
N ASN A 112 23.35 -43.17 -13.10
CA ASN A 112 22.41 -42.86 -12.03
C ASN A 112 22.00 -41.38 -12.17
N SER A 113 20.69 -41.09 -12.21
CA SER A 113 20.21 -39.71 -12.11
C SER A 113 20.66 -39.07 -10.81
N TRP A 114 21.45 -38.01 -10.92
CA TRP A 114 21.92 -37.21 -9.80
C TRP A 114 20.77 -36.46 -9.11
N PHE A 115 19.62 -36.28 -9.77
CA PHE A 115 18.44 -35.66 -9.16
C PHE A 115 17.95 -36.40 -7.92
N SER A 116 17.93 -37.75 -7.93
CA SER A 116 17.45 -38.54 -6.79
C SER A 116 18.25 -38.25 -5.50
N GLU A 117 19.57 -38.14 -5.62
CA GLU A 117 20.48 -37.83 -4.52
C GLU A 117 20.32 -36.37 -4.07
N ARG A 118 20.22 -35.42 -5.02
CA ARG A 118 19.93 -34.02 -4.70
C ARG A 118 18.60 -33.88 -3.97
N PHE A 119 17.56 -34.58 -4.42
CA PHE A 119 16.28 -34.59 -3.75
C PHE A 119 16.38 -35.14 -2.32
N ARG A 120 17.13 -36.22 -2.10
CA ARG A 120 17.36 -36.80 -0.76
C ARG A 120 18.02 -35.80 0.19
N ILE A 121 19.06 -35.11 -0.29
CA ILE A 121 19.75 -34.05 0.47
C ILE A 121 18.79 -32.89 0.78
N LEU A 122 18.04 -32.42 -0.22
CA LEU A 122 17.04 -31.38 -0.03
C LEU A 122 16.03 -31.77 1.05
N LEU A 123 15.46 -32.98 0.97
CA LEU A 123 14.45 -33.46 1.91
C LEU A 123 15.01 -33.51 3.34
N LEU A 124 16.26 -33.95 3.50
CA LEU A 124 16.94 -33.97 4.79
C LEU A 124 17.10 -32.56 5.36
N LEU A 125 17.54 -31.59 4.55
CA LEU A 125 17.74 -30.20 4.99
C LEU A 125 16.42 -29.48 5.29
N LEU A 126 15.36 -29.74 4.53
CA LEU A 126 14.02 -29.20 4.83
C LEU A 126 13.50 -29.73 6.17
N ASN A 127 13.70 -31.02 6.44
CA ASN A 127 13.30 -31.63 7.71
C ASN A 127 14.14 -31.18 8.90
N ASP A 128 15.41 -30.85 8.69
CA ASP A 128 16.25 -30.23 9.72
C ASP A 128 15.85 -28.76 9.98
N ALA A 129 15.36 -28.04 8.97
CA ALA A 129 14.95 -26.65 9.11
C ALA A 129 13.53 -26.44 9.70
N ARG A 130 12.72 -27.49 9.77
CA ARG A 130 11.32 -27.40 10.22
C ARG A 130 11.18 -26.94 11.66
N ARG A 131 10.08 -26.25 11.97
CA ARG A 131 9.73 -25.91 13.36
C ARG A 131 9.31 -27.17 14.12
N PHE A 132 9.41 -27.14 15.45
CA PHE A 132 9.04 -28.29 16.30
C PHE A 132 7.59 -28.76 16.13
N ASN A 133 6.68 -27.86 15.74
CA ASN A 133 5.27 -28.16 15.49
C ASN A 133 4.94 -28.44 14.01
N GLU A 134 5.91 -28.31 13.10
CA GLU A 134 5.72 -28.62 11.70
C GLU A 134 5.84 -30.14 11.46
N LYS A 135 4.91 -30.66 10.65
CA LYS A 135 4.96 -32.05 10.19
C LYS A 135 6.20 -32.26 9.34
N GLU A 136 6.66 -33.51 9.30
CA GLU A 136 7.78 -33.93 8.48
C GLU A 136 7.48 -33.70 6.99
N TYR A 137 8.47 -33.21 6.25
CA TYR A 137 8.46 -33.16 4.80
C TYR A 137 8.71 -34.58 4.26
N THR A 138 7.64 -35.25 3.85
CA THR A 138 7.69 -36.54 3.16
C THR A 138 7.75 -36.34 1.64
N VAL A 139 8.04 -37.41 0.89
CA VAL A 139 8.00 -37.39 -0.58
C VAL A 139 6.62 -36.99 -1.09
N GLU A 140 5.56 -37.55 -0.50
CA GLU A 140 4.16 -37.24 -0.80
C GLU A 140 3.86 -35.76 -0.56
N TYR A 141 4.31 -35.21 0.57
CA TYR A 141 4.04 -33.81 0.90
C TYR A 141 4.81 -32.85 -0.01
N VAL A 142 6.11 -33.10 -0.23
CA VAL A 142 6.91 -32.30 -1.16
C VAL A 142 6.34 -32.37 -2.58
N SER A 143 5.90 -33.54 -3.03
CA SER A 143 5.24 -33.70 -4.32
C SER A 143 3.98 -32.84 -4.44
N SER A 144 3.18 -32.72 -3.38
CA SER A 144 2.04 -31.82 -3.35
C SER A 144 2.46 -30.35 -3.39
N LEU A 145 3.51 -29.97 -2.67
CA LEU A 145 4.01 -28.59 -2.59
C LEU A 145 4.51 -28.08 -3.95
N ILE A 146 5.16 -28.92 -4.75
CA ILE A 146 5.58 -28.59 -6.11
C ILE A 146 4.46 -28.70 -7.17
N GLY A 147 3.21 -28.85 -6.73
CA GLY A 147 2.02 -28.81 -7.58
C GLY A 147 1.79 -30.06 -8.44
N LEU A 148 2.25 -31.23 -8.01
CA LEU A 148 1.94 -32.49 -8.71
C LEU A 148 0.57 -33.03 -8.27
N LYS A 149 -0.19 -33.53 -9.23
CA LYS A 149 -1.50 -34.17 -8.97
C LYS A 149 -1.38 -35.50 -8.21
N ASN A 150 -0.24 -36.17 -8.34
CA ASN A 150 0.03 -37.46 -7.73
C ASN A 150 1.53 -37.61 -7.46
N VAL A 151 1.87 -38.22 -6.32
CA VAL A 151 3.24 -38.56 -5.90
C VAL A 151 3.97 -39.46 -6.91
N ASP A 152 3.25 -40.26 -7.70
CA ASP A 152 3.84 -41.11 -8.74
C ASP A 152 4.65 -40.30 -9.76
N GLY A 153 4.24 -39.05 -10.02
CA GLY A 153 4.97 -38.13 -10.89
C GLY A 153 6.35 -37.73 -10.36
N LEU A 154 6.58 -37.82 -9.05
CA LEU A 154 7.90 -37.63 -8.44
C LEU A 154 8.62 -38.98 -8.24
N LYS A 155 7.90 -40.01 -7.79
CA LYS A 155 8.47 -41.34 -7.51
C LYS A 155 9.12 -41.97 -8.74
N VAL A 156 8.63 -41.70 -9.95
CA VAL A 156 9.25 -42.19 -11.19
C VAL A 156 10.73 -41.76 -11.29
N TYR A 157 11.06 -40.53 -10.92
CA TYR A 157 12.44 -40.01 -10.96
C TYR A 157 13.28 -40.52 -9.79
N LEU A 158 12.67 -40.74 -8.62
CA LEU A 158 13.37 -41.22 -7.43
C LEU A 158 13.68 -42.72 -7.46
N THR A 159 12.84 -43.52 -8.13
CA THR A 159 12.95 -45.00 -8.13
C THR A 159 13.58 -45.55 -9.40
N GLN A 160 13.38 -44.89 -10.56
CA GLN A 160 13.90 -45.36 -11.85
C GLN A 160 15.20 -44.65 -12.24
N GLU A 161 15.78 -43.85 -11.33
CA GLU A 161 16.99 -43.06 -11.55
C GLU A 161 17.00 -42.31 -12.90
N LYS A 162 15.83 -41.78 -13.28
CA LYS A 162 15.65 -40.98 -14.49
C LYS A 162 15.80 -39.50 -14.12
N GLU A 163 16.58 -38.76 -14.90
CA GLU A 163 16.70 -37.31 -14.70
C GLU A 163 15.43 -36.62 -15.20
N PRO A 164 14.77 -35.79 -14.38
CA PRO A 164 13.68 -34.94 -14.84
C PRO A 164 14.19 -33.80 -15.74
N ASP A 165 13.30 -33.25 -16.55
CA ASP A 165 13.61 -32.06 -17.33
C ASP A 165 13.83 -30.82 -16.45
N ASP A 166 14.41 -29.77 -17.06
CA ASP A 166 14.78 -28.55 -16.35
C ASP A 166 13.56 -27.78 -15.82
N GLU A 167 12.42 -27.84 -16.50
CA GLU A 167 11.18 -27.18 -16.07
C GLU A 167 10.63 -27.83 -14.79
N PHE A 168 10.65 -29.17 -14.72
CA PHE A 168 10.30 -29.91 -13.53
C PHE A 168 11.23 -29.58 -12.36
N LYS A 169 12.56 -29.54 -12.58
CA LYS A 169 13.54 -29.21 -11.53
C LYS A 169 13.39 -27.78 -11.01
N LYS A 170 13.04 -26.82 -11.87
CA LYS A 170 12.80 -25.42 -11.47
C LYS A 170 11.67 -25.26 -10.45
N ARG A 171 10.67 -26.15 -10.44
CA ARG A 171 9.61 -26.13 -9.41
C ARG A 171 10.15 -26.20 -7.98
N PHE A 172 11.26 -26.91 -7.77
CA PHE A 172 11.90 -26.98 -6.45
C PHE A 172 12.61 -25.66 -6.09
N VAL A 173 13.24 -25.03 -7.09
CA VAL A 173 13.87 -23.70 -6.94
C VAL A 173 12.81 -22.69 -6.51
N ASP A 174 11.68 -22.66 -7.21
CA ASP A 174 10.61 -21.68 -6.97
C ASP A 174 9.91 -21.89 -5.61
N VAL A 175 9.68 -23.15 -5.21
CA VAL A 175 8.97 -23.46 -3.96
C VAL A 175 9.87 -23.33 -2.74
N PHE A 176 11.12 -23.82 -2.81
CA PHE A 176 11.99 -23.95 -1.65
C PHE A 176 13.15 -22.95 -1.62
N GLY A 177 13.38 -22.19 -2.69
CA GLY A 177 14.52 -21.27 -2.78
C GLY A 177 15.88 -21.99 -2.87
N VAL A 178 15.90 -23.24 -3.34
CA VAL A 178 17.15 -23.97 -3.55
C VAL A 178 17.95 -23.35 -4.68
N ASN A 179 19.27 -23.48 -4.63
CA ASN A 179 20.16 -22.98 -5.65
C ASN A 179 19.85 -23.60 -7.02
N GLN A 180 19.66 -22.76 -8.04
CA GLN A 180 19.27 -23.21 -9.38
C GLN A 180 20.37 -24.06 -10.03
N GLU A 181 21.63 -23.61 -9.97
CA GLU A 181 22.77 -24.36 -10.52
C GLU A 181 22.87 -25.73 -9.86
N TRP A 182 22.64 -25.79 -8.54
CA TRP A 182 22.69 -27.03 -7.79
C TRP A 182 21.56 -27.97 -8.19
N MET A 183 20.30 -27.52 -8.13
CA MET A 183 19.14 -28.37 -8.36
C MET A 183 19.00 -28.79 -9.83
N VAL A 184 19.14 -27.85 -10.75
CA VAL A 184 18.86 -28.05 -12.19
C VAL A 184 20.08 -28.63 -12.90
N HIS A 185 21.27 -28.11 -12.63
CA HIS A 185 22.48 -28.44 -13.39
C HIS A 185 23.48 -29.32 -12.64
N GLY A 186 23.25 -29.59 -11.34
CA GLY A 186 24.17 -30.36 -10.51
C GLY A 186 25.50 -29.66 -10.27
N ARG A 187 25.50 -28.32 -10.27
CA ARG A 187 26.67 -27.46 -10.10
C ARG A 187 26.59 -26.65 -8.81
N GLY A 188 27.74 -26.33 -8.22
CA GLY A 188 27.79 -25.62 -6.94
C GLY A 188 27.87 -26.58 -5.75
N GLU A 189 28.39 -26.07 -4.64
CA GLU A 189 28.76 -26.89 -3.49
C GLU A 189 27.55 -27.19 -2.59
N PHE A 190 26.68 -26.21 -2.38
CA PHE A 190 25.62 -26.30 -1.39
C PHE A 190 24.21 -26.02 -1.93
N PRO A 191 23.16 -26.71 -1.42
CA PRO A 191 21.81 -26.65 -1.98
C PRO A 191 21.10 -25.31 -1.79
N PHE A 192 21.49 -24.50 -0.81
CA PHE A 192 20.88 -23.21 -0.52
C PHE A 192 21.86 -22.04 -0.70
N ALA A 193 22.93 -22.26 -1.49
CA ALA A 193 23.77 -21.15 -1.92
C ALA A 193 22.91 -20.10 -2.64
N SER A 194 23.18 -18.82 -2.41
CA SER A 194 22.29 -17.75 -2.87
C SER A 194 22.07 -17.78 -4.39
N ASN A 195 20.80 -17.67 -4.80
CA ASN A 195 20.43 -17.39 -6.20
C ASN A 195 20.48 -15.89 -6.52
N ILE A 196 20.74 -15.03 -5.52
CA ILE A 196 20.69 -13.59 -5.66
C ILE A 196 22.06 -13.08 -6.10
N SER A 197 22.08 -12.43 -7.27
CA SER A 197 23.25 -11.69 -7.74
C SER A 197 23.32 -10.30 -7.08
N PHE A 198 23.76 -10.25 -5.82
CA PHE A 198 23.88 -9.00 -5.06
C PHE A 198 25.31 -8.45 -5.14
N TRP A 199 25.56 -7.61 -6.14
CA TRP A 199 26.87 -6.99 -6.38
C TRP A 199 27.07 -5.63 -5.68
N SER A 200 26.01 -5.11 -5.04
CA SER A 200 26.07 -3.82 -4.34
C SER A 200 26.58 -3.99 -2.91
N ASP A 201 27.32 -3.00 -2.41
CA ASP A 201 27.68 -2.92 -1.00
C ASP A 201 26.57 -2.25 -0.16
N ASN A 202 25.58 -1.63 -0.81
CA ASN A 202 24.55 -0.83 -0.16
C ASN A 202 23.26 -1.63 0.07
N PRO A 203 22.83 -1.90 1.33
CA PRO A 203 21.61 -2.64 1.62
C PRO A 203 20.33 -1.96 1.11
N MET A 204 20.30 -0.63 0.96
CA MET A 204 19.15 0.06 0.37
C MET A 204 18.91 -0.32 -1.10
N ASP A 205 19.93 -0.79 -1.82
CA ASP A 205 19.76 -1.25 -3.21
C ASP A 205 18.82 -2.46 -3.31
N ILE A 206 18.65 -3.21 -2.22
CA ILE A 206 17.63 -4.27 -2.13
C ILE A 206 16.24 -3.65 -2.37
N LEU A 207 15.92 -2.56 -1.68
CA LEU A 207 14.61 -1.90 -1.79
C LEU A 207 14.46 -1.12 -3.11
N ARG A 208 15.57 -0.57 -3.63
CA ARG A 208 15.58 0.24 -4.86
C ARG A 208 15.51 -0.55 -6.16
N ARG A 209 15.92 -1.83 -6.16
CA ARG A 209 16.11 -2.60 -7.41
C ARG A 209 15.29 -3.88 -7.52
N GLU A 210 14.90 -4.49 -6.39
CA GLU A 210 14.18 -5.76 -6.40
C GLU A 210 12.69 -5.56 -6.62
N ASP A 211 12.01 -6.59 -7.14
CA ASP A 211 10.54 -6.62 -7.18
C ASP A 211 9.98 -6.93 -5.78
N LEU A 212 9.57 -5.88 -5.07
CA LEU A 212 9.10 -5.97 -3.69
C LEU A 212 7.72 -6.65 -3.58
N LYS A 213 6.98 -6.80 -4.68
CA LYS A 213 5.72 -7.57 -4.72
C LYS A 213 5.96 -9.06 -4.49
N ALA A 214 7.06 -9.58 -5.03
CA ALA A 214 7.43 -10.98 -4.95
C ALA A 214 8.02 -11.37 -3.57
N ILE A 215 8.28 -10.38 -2.71
CA ILE A 215 8.89 -10.59 -1.39
C ILE A 215 7.81 -10.43 -0.33
N ASN A 216 7.62 -11.45 0.51
CA ASN A 216 6.75 -11.37 1.68
C ASN A 216 7.41 -10.53 2.77
N LYS A 217 8.61 -10.92 3.22
CA LYS A 217 9.35 -10.22 4.29
C LYS A 217 10.87 -10.29 4.12
N PHE A 218 11.57 -9.34 4.72
CA PHE A 218 13.00 -9.33 4.97
C PHE A 218 13.27 -9.72 6.41
N ILE A 219 14.22 -10.62 6.63
CA ILE A 219 14.59 -11.12 7.94
C ILE A 219 16.05 -10.75 8.19
N VAL A 220 16.31 -10.22 9.38
CA VAL A 220 17.65 -9.83 9.82
C VAL A 220 18.21 -10.90 10.74
N VAL A 221 19.42 -11.35 10.46
CA VAL A 221 20.18 -12.26 11.33
C VAL A 221 21.46 -11.57 11.72
N ILE A 222 21.71 -11.45 13.02
CA ILE A 222 22.92 -10.85 13.59
C ILE A 222 23.81 -11.92 14.20
N GLY A 223 25.12 -11.70 14.16
CA GLY A 223 26.09 -12.60 14.76
C GLY A 223 27.46 -11.95 14.86
N GLU A 224 28.37 -12.57 15.59
CA GLU A 224 29.76 -12.15 15.64
C GLU A 224 30.59 -12.99 14.67
N VAL A 225 31.29 -12.34 13.75
CA VAL A 225 32.16 -12.98 12.76
C VAL A 225 33.53 -12.31 12.82
N LYS A 226 34.57 -13.10 13.11
CA LYS A 226 35.96 -12.63 13.28
C LYS A 226 36.07 -11.46 14.25
N GLY A 227 35.37 -11.54 15.37
CA GLY A 227 35.39 -10.53 16.44
C GLY A 227 34.62 -9.24 16.13
N ARG A 228 33.74 -9.25 15.12
CA ARG A 228 32.93 -8.09 14.72
C ARG A 228 31.48 -8.47 14.62
N ARG A 229 30.60 -7.65 15.18
CA ARG A 229 29.15 -7.79 14.98
C ARG A 229 28.82 -7.53 13.51
N GLN A 230 28.15 -8.49 12.90
CA GLN A 230 27.70 -8.47 11.52
C GLN A 230 26.23 -8.85 11.46
N SER A 231 25.62 -8.47 10.34
CA SER A 231 24.25 -8.77 9.99
C SER A 231 24.20 -9.37 8.60
N CYS A 232 23.24 -10.25 8.34
CA CYS A 232 22.85 -10.66 7.01
C CYS A 232 21.34 -10.50 6.84
N ILE A 233 20.92 -10.34 5.58
CA ILE A 233 19.53 -10.10 5.21
C ILE A 233 19.04 -11.30 4.40
N ILE A 234 17.89 -11.83 4.77
CA ILE A 234 17.19 -12.90 4.03
C ILE A 234 15.90 -12.33 3.49
N ARG A 235 15.59 -12.58 2.22
CA ARG A 235 14.23 -12.39 1.69
C ARG A 235 13.44 -13.68 1.81
N GLN A 236 12.23 -13.55 2.33
CA GLN A 236 11.22 -14.58 2.33
C GLN A 236 10.21 -14.27 1.23
N LYS A 237 10.07 -15.15 0.23
CA LYS A 237 9.06 -15.01 -0.83
C LYS A 237 7.72 -15.65 -0.44
N ASN A 238 7.78 -16.79 0.25
CA ASN A 238 6.62 -17.51 0.78
C ASN A 238 7.02 -18.27 2.07
N GLU A 239 6.15 -19.12 2.61
CA GLU A 239 6.43 -19.87 3.86
C GLU A 239 7.61 -20.86 3.79
N LEU A 240 8.10 -21.18 2.59
CA LEU A 240 9.13 -22.19 2.34
C LEU A 240 10.35 -21.64 1.58
N CYS A 241 10.18 -20.59 0.79
CA CYS A 241 11.24 -19.99 -0.03
C CYS A 241 11.92 -18.83 0.70
N TYR A 242 13.10 -19.11 1.26
CA TYR A 242 13.97 -18.15 1.93
C TYR A 242 15.28 -18.06 1.15
N GLU A 243 15.69 -16.87 0.76
CA GLU A 243 16.91 -16.63 -0.02
C GLU A 243 17.77 -15.57 0.67
N LEU A 244 19.05 -15.89 0.84
CA LEU A 244 20.01 -15.02 1.51
C LEU A 244 20.63 -14.02 0.53
N TYR A 245 20.71 -12.74 0.91
CA TYR A 245 21.65 -11.82 0.26
C TYR A 245 23.04 -12.16 0.74
N SER A 246 23.89 -12.71 -0.13
CA SER A 246 25.21 -13.27 0.22
C SER A 246 26.26 -12.19 0.52
N LYS A 247 25.96 -11.32 1.48
CA LYS A 247 26.79 -10.22 1.96
C LYS A 247 26.62 -10.06 3.47
N TYR A 248 27.74 -9.84 4.16
CA TYR A 248 27.74 -9.36 5.53
C TYR A 248 27.67 -7.83 5.57
N PHE A 249 26.76 -7.30 6.37
CA PHE A 249 26.68 -5.89 6.73
C PHE A 249 27.30 -5.71 8.11
N THR A 250 28.38 -4.94 8.19
CA THR A 250 29.11 -4.77 9.45
C THR A 250 28.36 -3.81 10.36
N LEU A 251 28.06 -4.22 11.59
CA LEU A 251 27.41 -3.41 12.63
C LEU A 251 28.40 -3.12 13.75
N ASN A 252 29.48 -2.40 13.41
CA ASN A 252 30.59 -2.13 14.31
C ASN A 252 30.95 -0.63 14.33
N SER A 253 31.39 -0.12 15.48
CA SER A 253 31.73 1.27 15.74
C SER A 253 33.09 1.69 15.21
N SER A 254 34.02 0.74 15.04
CA SER A 254 35.37 0.98 14.52
C SER A 254 35.38 1.05 13.00
N VAL A 255 34.71 2.08 12.46
CA VAL A 255 34.55 2.31 11.02
C VAL A 255 35.10 3.66 10.57
N GLY A 256 35.68 3.69 9.37
CA GLY A 256 36.00 4.93 8.65
C GLY A 256 34.79 5.46 7.88
N GLY A 257 34.97 6.51 7.06
CA GLY A 257 33.86 7.17 6.34
C GLY A 257 32.99 6.22 5.49
N ALA A 258 33.60 5.23 4.83
CA ALA A 258 32.85 4.21 4.07
C ALA A 258 31.99 3.33 4.99
N GLY A 259 32.55 2.79 6.08
CA GLY A 259 31.79 1.97 7.01
C GLY A 259 30.70 2.76 7.77
N THR A 260 30.94 4.05 8.06
CA THR A 260 29.89 4.94 8.59
C THR A 260 28.72 5.04 7.62
N ARG A 261 28.98 5.16 6.31
CA ARG A 261 27.93 5.17 5.29
C ARG A 261 27.18 3.83 5.28
N ASP A 262 27.88 2.71 5.33
CA ASP A 262 27.26 1.38 5.33
C ASP A 262 26.34 1.16 6.55
N LEU A 263 26.75 1.63 7.73
CA LEU A 263 25.91 1.60 8.95
C LEU A 263 24.62 2.41 8.75
N VAL A 264 24.75 3.64 8.24
CA VAL A 264 23.60 4.51 8.01
C VAL A 264 22.67 3.92 6.95
N GLU A 265 23.21 3.36 5.87
CA GLU A 265 22.39 2.73 4.83
C GLU A 265 21.72 1.43 5.33
N PHE A 266 22.37 0.65 6.19
CA PHE A 266 21.74 -0.50 6.84
C PHE A 266 20.59 -0.06 7.75
N TYR A 267 20.78 1.00 8.54
CA TYR A 267 19.69 1.61 9.31
C TYR A 267 18.53 2.08 8.42
N ARG A 268 18.83 2.75 7.30
CA ARG A 268 17.80 3.18 6.34
C ARG A 268 17.06 1.98 5.76
N PHE A 269 17.76 0.90 5.41
CA PHE A 269 17.12 -0.33 4.94
C PHE A 269 16.14 -0.87 5.98
N VAL A 270 16.56 -1.02 7.24
CA VAL A 270 15.69 -1.50 8.33
C VAL A 270 14.47 -0.58 8.49
N ARG A 271 14.68 0.73 8.56
CA ARG A 271 13.60 1.72 8.72
C ARG A 271 12.61 1.71 7.56
N GLU A 272 13.09 1.75 6.32
CA GLU A 272 12.20 1.79 5.15
C GLU A 272 11.51 0.44 4.92
N ALA A 273 12.18 -0.69 5.15
CA ALA A 273 11.56 -2.02 5.10
C ALA A 273 10.43 -2.17 6.14
N ASP A 274 10.59 -1.60 7.34
CA ASP A 274 9.53 -1.59 8.36
C ASP A 274 8.34 -0.69 7.97
N LYS A 275 8.61 0.50 7.42
CA LYS A 275 7.56 1.41 6.93
C LYS A 275 6.65 0.75 5.90
N ILE A 276 7.24 0.05 4.94
CA ILE A 276 6.49 -0.69 3.90
C ILE A 276 5.97 -2.04 4.38
N LYS A 277 6.09 -2.35 5.68
CA LYS A 277 5.62 -3.58 6.33
C LYS A 277 6.17 -4.86 5.72
N LYS A 278 7.38 -4.78 5.15
CA LYS A 278 8.14 -5.90 4.62
C LYS A 278 9.25 -6.35 5.57
N LEU A 279 9.48 -5.71 6.71
CA LEU A 279 10.47 -6.19 7.69
C LEU A 279 9.86 -7.24 8.64
N GLY A 280 10.63 -8.28 8.96
CA GLY A 280 10.33 -9.20 10.05
C GLY A 280 10.46 -8.49 11.40
N GLY A 281 9.46 -8.64 12.28
CA GLY A 281 9.42 -7.92 13.56
C GLY A 281 10.47 -8.33 14.60
N VAL A 282 11.35 -9.29 14.28
CA VAL A 282 12.44 -9.73 15.16
C VAL A 282 13.72 -9.98 14.35
N ALA A 283 14.86 -9.81 15.01
CA ALA A 283 16.14 -10.30 14.51
C ALA A 283 16.48 -11.65 15.16
N TYR A 284 17.20 -12.49 14.44
CA TYR A 284 17.73 -13.76 14.96
C TYR A 284 19.23 -13.63 15.28
N VAL A 285 19.68 -14.31 16.32
CA VAL A 285 21.10 -14.36 16.73
C VAL A 285 21.70 -15.67 16.27
N ALA A 286 22.81 -15.58 15.54
CA ALA A 286 23.57 -16.73 15.06
C ALA A 286 24.99 -16.73 15.64
N THR A 287 25.51 -17.91 15.94
CA THR A 287 26.94 -18.10 16.22
C THR A 287 27.77 -17.87 14.95
N GLU A 288 29.09 -17.67 15.10
CA GLU A 288 29.99 -17.52 13.95
C GLU A 288 29.88 -18.69 12.96
N GLU A 289 29.88 -19.93 13.46
CA GLU A 289 29.71 -21.13 12.63
C GLU A 289 28.35 -21.15 11.89
N GLN A 290 27.28 -20.73 12.57
CA GLN A 290 25.95 -20.65 11.94
C GLN A 290 25.93 -19.58 10.84
N MET A 291 26.57 -18.44 11.05
CA MET A 291 26.71 -17.38 10.04
C MET A 291 27.50 -17.87 8.82
N GLU A 292 28.63 -18.52 9.03
CA GLU A 292 29.45 -19.06 7.94
C GLU A 292 28.70 -20.11 7.10
N LYS A 293 28.03 -21.05 7.76
CA LYS A 293 27.22 -22.09 7.09
C LYS A 293 26.02 -21.52 6.37
N LEU A 294 25.36 -20.52 6.95
CA LEU A 294 24.24 -19.80 6.31
C LEU A 294 24.71 -19.10 5.03
N MET A 295 25.84 -18.39 5.09
CA MET A 295 26.41 -17.65 3.96
C MET A 295 26.86 -18.52 2.79
N LYS A 296 27.35 -19.73 3.08
CA LYS A 296 27.65 -20.75 2.07
C LYS A 296 26.39 -21.43 1.52
N GLY A 297 25.30 -21.43 2.28
CA GLY A 297 24.06 -22.11 1.93
C GLY A 297 24.03 -23.59 2.26
N GLU A 298 24.79 -24.03 3.29
CA GLU A 298 24.90 -25.44 3.69
C GLU A 298 23.58 -26.02 4.24
N PHE A 299 22.71 -25.17 4.77
CA PHE A 299 21.39 -25.53 5.28
C PHE A 299 20.32 -24.55 4.79
N SER A 300 19.05 -24.96 4.87
CA SER A 300 17.92 -24.09 4.45
C SER A 300 17.86 -22.82 5.30
N PRO A 301 17.84 -21.60 4.70
CA PRO A 301 17.78 -20.36 5.46
C PRO A 301 16.57 -20.26 6.40
N LYS A 302 15.49 -21.02 6.15
CA LYS A 302 14.36 -21.14 7.09
C LYS A 302 14.78 -21.62 8.49
N LYS A 303 15.87 -22.38 8.62
CA LYS A 303 16.38 -22.91 9.90
C LYS A 303 16.67 -21.81 10.94
N ILE A 304 16.90 -20.57 10.50
CA ILE A 304 17.09 -19.42 11.40
C ILE A 304 15.91 -19.24 12.36
N GLU A 305 14.72 -19.70 12.02
CA GLU A 305 13.54 -19.58 12.88
C GLU A 305 13.66 -20.40 14.18
N ARG A 306 14.65 -21.29 14.25
CA ARG A 306 15.04 -22.05 15.45
C ARG A 306 16.18 -21.40 16.22
N PHE A 307 16.75 -20.30 15.72
CA PHE A 307 17.84 -19.60 16.38
C PHE A 307 17.29 -18.76 17.55
N GLU A 308 18.21 -18.27 18.38
CA GLU A 308 17.85 -17.34 19.44
C GLU A 308 17.28 -16.06 18.84
N VAL A 309 16.28 -15.48 19.50
CA VAL A 309 15.60 -14.27 19.03
C VAL A 309 16.11 -13.07 19.82
N ALA A 310 16.70 -12.10 19.14
CA ALA A 310 17.04 -10.80 19.72
C ALA A 310 15.78 -9.92 19.74
N ARG A 311 14.89 -10.19 20.70
CA ARG A 311 13.64 -9.42 20.88
C ARG A 311 13.97 -7.96 21.15
N GLY A 312 13.23 -7.05 20.51
CA GLY A 312 13.46 -5.60 20.64
C GLY A 312 14.62 -5.06 19.82
N PHE A 313 15.53 -5.90 19.29
CA PHE A 313 16.70 -5.42 18.55
C PHE A 313 16.33 -4.48 17.40
N ILE A 314 15.35 -4.86 16.57
CA ILE A 314 14.92 -4.06 15.42
C ILE A 314 14.34 -2.71 15.86
N GLU A 315 13.45 -2.72 16.85
CA GLU A 315 12.80 -1.52 17.40
C GLU A 315 13.83 -0.59 18.04
N ASP A 316 14.64 -1.14 18.95
CA ASP A 316 15.66 -0.38 19.69
C ASP A 316 16.74 0.16 18.76
N PHE A 317 17.13 -0.59 17.71
CA PHE A 317 18.12 -0.15 16.72
C PHE A 317 17.62 1.08 15.94
N MET A 318 16.30 1.19 15.71
CA MET A 318 15.68 2.35 15.06
C MET A 318 15.58 3.58 15.98
N CYS A 319 15.63 3.40 17.30
CA CYS A 319 15.52 4.45 18.31
C CYS A 319 16.86 5.21 18.51
N ILE A 320 17.11 6.20 17.65
CA ILE A 320 18.38 6.95 17.60
C ILE A 320 18.32 8.34 18.26
N SER A 321 17.24 8.71 18.97
CA SER A 321 17.23 9.95 19.75
C SER A 321 18.13 9.84 20.98
N GLU A 322 18.65 10.97 21.47
CA GLU A 322 19.58 10.98 22.61
C GLU A 322 18.98 10.30 23.86
N ALA A 323 17.70 10.57 24.15
CA ALA A 323 17.00 9.97 25.29
C ALA A 323 16.80 8.46 25.14
N GLU A 324 16.51 7.98 23.93
CA GLU A 324 16.33 6.55 23.67
C GLU A 324 17.65 5.78 23.67
N ILE A 325 18.71 6.35 23.09
CA ILE A 325 20.06 5.77 23.15
C ILE A 325 20.50 5.61 24.60
N GLU A 326 20.23 6.60 25.45
CA GLU A 326 20.55 6.49 26.89
C GLU A 326 19.76 5.36 27.56
N LYS A 327 18.47 5.22 27.24
CA LYS A 327 17.63 4.12 27.73
C LYS A 327 18.15 2.76 27.28
N ASN A 328 18.61 2.64 26.04
CA ASN A 328 19.08 1.40 25.42
C ASN A 328 20.34 0.83 26.07
N LYS A 329 21.14 1.65 26.76
CA LYS A 329 22.32 1.18 27.53
C LYS A 329 21.99 0.14 28.61
N ASN A 330 20.74 0.10 29.06
CA ASN A 330 20.28 -0.88 30.05
C ASN A 330 20.02 -2.26 29.46
N PHE A 331 19.92 -2.36 28.12
CA PHE A 331 19.50 -3.57 27.41
C PHE A 331 20.57 -4.10 26.45
N TRP A 332 21.41 -3.22 25.91
CA TRP A 332 22.40 -3.54 24.89
C TRP A 332 23.82 -3.18 25.32
N ASP A 333 24.80 -3.82 24.66
CA ASP A 333 26.20 -3.61 24.95
C ASP A 333 26.74 -2.27 24.41
N GLU A 334 27.94 -1.90 24.84
CA GLU A 334 28.58 -0.65 24.47
C GLU A 334 28.70 -0.48 22.95
N GLU A 335 28.98 -1.58 22.25
CA GLU A 335 29.14 -1.58 20.80
C GLU A 335 27.85 -1.22 20.07
N PHE A 336 26.70 -1.75 20.50
CA PHE A 336 25.40 -1.36 19.96
C PHE A 336 25.15 0.15 20.12
N ILE A 337 25.42 0.67 21.30
CA ILE A 337 25.20 2.08 21.65
C ILE A 337 26.11 2.99 20.83
N LEU A 338 27.37 2.61 20.61
CA LEU A 338 28.30 3.36 19.76
C LEU A 338 27.82 3.39 18.31
N VAL A 339 27.33 2.28 17.78
CA VAL A 339 26.75 2.22 16.43
C VAL A 339 25.54 3.16 16.31
N GLN A 340 24.62 3.18 17.29
CA GLN A 340 23.49 4.10 17.28
C GLN A 340 23.92 5.57 17.25
N LYS A 341 24.93 5.93 18.05
CA LYS A 341 25.49 7.30 18.06
C LYS A 341 26.10 7.70 16.72
N ILE A 342 26.82 6.78 16.06
CA ILE A 342 27.38 7.01 14.72
C ILE A 342 26.25 7.25 13.72
N ILE A 343 25.19 6.45 13.75
CA ILE A 343 24.04 6.63 12.87
C ILE A 343 23.37 7.97 13.13
N ALA A 344 23.05 8.30 14.39
CA ALA A 344 22.39 9.54 14.78
C ALA A 344 23.14 10.79 14.32
N ALA A 345 24.48 10.77 14.42
CA ALA A 345 25.32 11.89 14.00
C ALA A 345 25.36 12.11 12.48
N ASN A 346 25.08 11.07 11.67
CA ASN A 346 25.30 11.10 10.21
C ASN A 346 24.00 11.00 9.39
N ILE A 347 22.90 10.51 9.96
CA ILE A 347 21.65 10.23 9.23
C ILE A 347 21.10 11.45 8.51
N SER A 348 21.11 12.62 9.14
CA SER A 348 20.49 13.85 8.59
C SER A 348 21.13 14.32 7.28
N GLY A 349 22.44 14.15 7.11
CA GLY A 349 23.14 14.50 5.89
C GLY A 349 22.87 13.52 4.75
N ILE A 350 22.77 12.23 5.06
CA ILE A 350 22.59 11.15 4.08
C ILE A 350 21.11 11.03 3.65
N ASP A 351 20.17 11.17 4.58
CA ASP A 351 18.74 11.05 4.29
C ASP A 351 18.24 12.16 3.38
N ARG A 352 18.63 13.42 3.62
CA ARG A 352 18.13 14.57 2.84
C ARG A 352 18.36 14.43 1.34
N VAL A 353 19.47 13.82 0.93
CA VAL A 353 19.83 13.68 -0.49
C VAL A 353 19.08 12.51 -1.13
N ASN A 354 18.91 11.41 -0.41
CA ASN A 354 18.44 10.15 -1.02
C ASN A 354 16.96 9.86 -0.75
N GLN A 355 16.28 10.58 0.15
CA GLN A 355 14.92 10.24 0.56
C GLN A 355 13.92 10.28 -0.59
N GLU A 356 13.93 11.31 -1.44
CA GLU A 356 12.94 11.45 -2.53
C GLU A 356 13.15 10.39 -3.63
N GLU A 357 14.39 10.20 -4.08
CA GLU A 357 14.72 9.18 -5.08
C GLU A 357 14.46 7.75 -4.59
N ASP A 358 14.79 7.47 -3.31
CA ASP A 358 14.59 6.16 -2.71
C ASP A 358 13.10 5.85 -2.60
N LEU A 359 12.29 6.79 -2.11
CA LEU A 359 10.84 6.62 -2.01
C LEU A 359 10.21 6.34 -3.38
N LYS A 360 10.64 7.05 -4.42
CA LYS A 360 10.16 6.83 -5.79
C LYS A 360 10.49 5.42 -6.28
N CYS A 361 11.73 4.96 -6.10
CA CYS A 361 12.13 3.62 -6.50
C CYS A 361 11.37 2.54 -5.71
N ILE A 362 11.19 2.73 -4.40
CA ILE A 362 10.50 1.78 -3.53
C ILE A 362 9.02 1.66 -3.90
N LYS A 363 8.30 2.78 -4.10
CA LYS A 363 6.89 2.79 -4.52
C LYS A 363 6.71 2.05 -5.86
N LYS A 364 7.55 2.36 -6.84
CA LYS A 364 7.58 1.66 -8.12
C LYS A 364 7.75 0.15 -7.95
N ASN A 365 8.70 -0.27 -7.12
CA ASN A 365 9.02 -1.68 -6.91
C ASN A 365 7.97 -2.43 -6.08
N LEU A 366 7.17 -1.72 -5.28
CA LEU A 366 5.96 -2.26 -4.65
C LEU A 366 4.81 -2.45 -5.65
N GLY A 367 4.98 -1.98 -6.90
CA GLY A 367 3.94 -1.98 -7.91
C GLY A 367 2.85 -0.95 -7.64
N GLU A 368 3.17 0.11 -6.89
CA GLU A 368 2.29 1.25 -6.66
C GLU A 368 2.27 2.22 -7.87
N ASP A 369 2.98 1.88 -8.95
CA ASP A 369 2.89 2.55 -10.26
C ASP A 369 1.66 2.05 -11.05
N SER A 370 0.48 2.48 -10.61
CA SER A 370 -0.66 2.72 -11.49
C SER A 370 -1.50 3.86 -10.90
N GLN A 371 -1.44 4.99 -11.60
CA GLN A 371 -1.97 6.32 -11.25
C GLN A 371 -1.12 7.09 -10.24
N ASP A 372 -0.69 8.27 -10.67
CA ASP A 372 -0.11 9.34 -9.85
C ASP A 372 -0.90 9.50 -8.54
N LYS A 373 -0.48 8.79 -7.50
CA LYS A 373 -0.56 9.27 -6.13
C LYS A 373 0.75 9.99 -5.88
N ASP A 374 0.88 11.16 -6.50
CA ASP A 374 1.62 12.23 -5.87
C ASP A 374 1.20 12.23 -4.40
N GLU A 375 2.16 12.21 -3.48
CA GLU A 375 1.87 12.78 -2.18
C GLU A 375 1.26 14.14 -2.47
N GLU A 376 -0.05 14.25 -2.20
CA GLU A 376 -0.78 15.48 -2.30
C GLU A 376 0.01 16.50 -1.49
N SER A 377 0.81 17.32 -2.20
CA SER A 377 0.99 18.69 -1.80
C SER A 377 -0.41 19.16 -1.44
N ASN A 378 -0.63 19.35 -0.15
CA ASN A 378 -1.89 19.77 0.45
C ASN A 378 -2.11 21.24 0.04
N ASP A 379 -2.31 21.43 -1.26
CA ASP A 379 -2.28 22.72 -1.94
C ASP A 379 -3.40 23.61 -1.42
N ILE A 380 -4.51 23.01 -0.96
CA ILE A 380 -5.64 23.67 -0.32
C ILE A 380 -5.24 24.46 0.93
N ASP A 381 -4.28 23.97 1.74
CA ASP A 381 -3.89 24.64 2.98
C ASP A 381 -2.94 25.83 2.76
N LEU A 382 -2.48 26.04 1.51
CA LEU A 382 -1.77 27.24 1.09
C LEU A 382 -2.71 28.43 0.85
N PHE A 383 -4.03 28.23 0.91
CA PHE A 383 -5.01 29.26 0.63
C PHE A 383 -5.95 29.49 1.80
N ASP A 384 -6.31 30.75 2.02
CA ASP A 384 -7.26 31.16 3.07
C ASP A 384 -8.67 31.43 2.50
N SER A 385 -8.87 31.34 1.18
CA SER A 385 -10.18 31.49 0.54
C SER A 385 -10.39 30.51 -0.62
N SER A 386 -11.66 30.20 -0.90
CA SER A 386 -12.08 29.27 -1.94
C SER A 386 -11.80 29.75 -3.36
N THR A 387 -12.00 31.03 -3.68
CA THR A 387 -11.86 31.49 -5.07
C THR A 387 -10.40 31.58 -5.57
N PRO A 388 -9.39 32.00 -4.76
CA PRO A 388 -7.99 31.89 -5.17
C PRO A 388 -7.55 30.42 -5.33
N PHE A 389 -7.97 29.54 -4.42
CA PHE A 389 -7.69 28.10 -4.49
C PHE A 389 -8.28 27.47 -5.75
N PHE A 390 -9.57 27.70 -6.02
CA PHE A 390 -10.23 27.22 -7.23
C PHE A 390 -9.53 27.77 -8.47
N ALA A 391 -9.21 29.07 -8.50
CA ALA A 391 -8.52 29.69 -9.62
C ALA A 391 -7.12 29.09 -9.87
N TYR A 392 -6.42 28.66 -8.83
CA TYR A 392 -5.15 27.94 -8.90
C TYR A 392 -5.34 26.56 -9.54
N ARG A 393 -6.24 25.71 -9.02
CA ARG A 393 -6.50 24.37 -9.57
C ARG A 393 -7.07 24.42 -10.97
N PHE A 394 -7.95 25.38 -11.23
CA PHE A 394 -8.44 25.70 -12.57
C PHE A 394 -7.29 26.00 -13.54
N GLY A 395 -6.31 26.81 -13.13
CA GLY A 395 -5.14 27.11 -13.97
C GLY A 395 -4.28 25.89 -14.28
N LYS A 396 -4.22 24.91 -13.37
CA LYS A 396 -3.51 23.64 -13.55
C LYS A 396 -4.27 22.69 -14.48
N ALA A 397 -5.58 22.58 -14.31
CA ALA A 397 -6.45 21.75 -15.15
C ALA A 397 -6.59 22.30 -16.58
N PHE A 398 -6.50 23.62 -16.74
CA PHE A 398 -6.79 24.33 -17.99
C PHE A 398 -5.68 25.32 -18.37
N PRO A 399 -4.44 24.86 -18.58
CA PRO A 399 -3.32 25.73 -18.86
C PRO A 399 -3.50 26.46 -20.20
N GLY A 400 -3.12 27.74 -20.22
CA GLY A 400 -3.13 28.57 -21.44
C GLY A 400 -4.50 29.06 -21.92
N ILE A 401 -5.61 28.65 -21.31
CA ILE A 401 -6.94 29.11 -21.73
C ILE A 401 -7.16 30.57 -21.27
N ARG A 402 -7.70 31.39 -22.17
CA ARG A 402 -8.14 32.76 -21.94
C ARG A 402 -9.54 32.90 -22.54
N GLY A 403 -10.54 33.30 -21.75
CA GLY A 403 -11.93 33.33 -22.20
C GLY A 403 -12.60 31.95 -22.14
N VAL A 404 -13.44 31.64 -23.12
CA VAL A 404 -14.27 30.42 -23.15
C VAL A 404 -13.62 29.38 -24.06
N LYS A 405 -13.54 28.12 -23.62
CA LYS A 405 -13.12 26.99 -24.45
C LYS A 405 -13.98 25.75 -24.17
N GLU A 406 -14.44 25.12 -25.24
CA GLU A 406 -15.17 23.85 -25.19
C GLU A 406 -14.24 22.66 -25.42
N PHE A 407 -14.51 21.58 -24.69
CA PHE A 407 -13.88 20.27 -24.84
C PHE A 407 -14.98 19.22 -25.04
N THR A 408 -14.89 18.46 -26.12
CA THR A 408 -15.89 17.44 -26.50
C THR A 408 -15.35 16.01 -26.48
N ASP A 409 -14.04 15.83 -26.31
CA ASP A 409 -13.45 14.52 -26.06
C ASP A 409 -13.70 14.14 -24.59
N SER A 410 -14.55 13.13 -24.37
CA SER A 410 -14.96 12.73 -23.02
C SER A 410 -13.77 12.37 -22.13
N LYS A 411 -12.74 11.72 -22.70
CA LYS A 411 -11.53 11.37 -21.97
C LYS A 411 -10.75 12.59 -21.52
N GLU A 412 -10.54 13.55 -22.41
CA GLU A 412 -9.91 14.82 -22.08
C GLU A 412 -10.72 15.59 -21.01
N CYS A 413 -12.05 15.55 -21.08
CA CYS A 413 -12.90 16.15 -20.06
C CYS A 413 -12.64 15.54 -18.67
N VAL A 414 -12.66 14.22 -18.57
CA VAL A 414 -12.42 13.49 -17.32
C VAL A 414 -10.99 13.73 -16.81
N ASP A 415 -9.98 13.64 -17.69
CA ASP A 415 -8.57 13.89 -17.35
C ASP A 415 -8.39 15.30 -16.73
N ARG A 416 -9.07 16.32 -17.28
CA ARG A 416 -9.00 17.70 -16.77
C ARG A 416 -9.77 17.91 -15.48
N LEU A 417 -10.96 17.32 -15.36
CA LEU A 417 -11.76 17.38 -14.12
C LEU A 417 -11.03 16.67 -12.97
N GLN A 418 -10.31 15.58 -13.25
CA GLN A 418 -9.48 14.89 -12.27
C GLN A 418 -8.37 15.79 -11.71
N ILE A 419 -7.78 16.68 -12.52
CA ILE A 419 -6.81 17.68 -12.05
C ILE A 419 -7.49 18.78 -11.23
N LEU A 420 -8.66 19.25 -11.66
CA LEU A 420 -9.41 20.31 -10.96
C LEU A 420 -9.88 19.86 -9.58
N LEU A 421 -10.39 18.63 -9.51
CA LEU A 421 -11.04 18.03 -8.35
C LEU A 421 -10.18 16.97 -7.66
N LYS A 422 -8.86 16.99 -7.89
CA LYS A 422 -7.93 16.12 -7.17
C LYS A 422 -8.11 16.27 -5.66
N LYS A 423 -7.86 15.21 -4.90
CA LYS A 423 -7.85 15.33 -3.44
C LYS A 423 -6.62 16.15 -2.98
N PRO A 424 -6.65 16.75 -1.78
CA PRO A 424 -7.81 16.83 -0.89
C PRO A 424 -8.82 17.88 -1.37
N LEU A 425 -10.11 17.65 -1.12
CA LEU A 425 -11.22 18.58 -1.43
C LEU A 425 -11.73 19.33 -0.18
N SER A 426 -11.05 19.17 0.95
CA SER A 426 -11.22 19.95 2.17
C SER A 426 -9.89 19.98 2.92
N GLY A 427 -9.55 21.13 3.50
CA GLY A 427 -8.32 21.37 4.24
C GLY A 427 -8.60 21.92 5.64
N GLU A 428 -7.55 22.25 6.38
CA GLU A 428 -7.64 22.78 7.75
C GLU A 428 -8.42 24.11 7.79
N LYS A 429 -8.23 24.95 6.77
CA LYS A 429 -8.84 26.29 6.68
C LYS A 429 -10.05 26.36 5.76
N LEU A 430 -10.11 25.46 4.78
CA LEU A 430 -11.10 25.49 3.71
C LEU A 430 -11.92 24.20 3.72
N VAL A 431 -13.13 24.28 4.27
CA VAL A 431 -14.11 23.18 4.24
C VAL A 431 -15.00 23.36 3.02
N GLY A 432 -14.96 22.39 2.09
CA GLY A 432 -15.74 22.40 0.85
C GLY A 432 -15.54 23.67 -0.02
N PRO A 433 -14.32 23.99 -0.50
CA PRO A 433 -14.07 25.20 -1.28
C PRO A 433 -14.51 25.12 -2.75
N ILE A 434 -14.83 23.94 -3.28
CA ILE A 434 -15.28 23.74 -4.66
C ILE A 434 -16.69 23.17 -4.62
N TRP A 435 -17.60 23.75 -5.37
CA TRP A 435 -19.03 23.43 -5.38
C TRP A 435 -19.49 23.07 -6.78
N TRP A 436 -20.51 22.23 -6.84
CA TRP A 436 -21.33 22.10 -8.03
C TRP A 436 -22.66 22.84 -7.82
N VAL A 437 -23.18 23.43 -8.89
CA VAL A 437 -24.35 24.30 -8.90
C VAL A 437 -25.32 23.82 -9.97
N ARG A 438 -26.57 23.61 -9.55
CA ARG A 438 -27.68 23.24 -10.42
C ARG A 438 -29.00 23.79 -9.90
N GLY A 439 -29.17 25.10 -10.00
CA GLY A 439 -30.36 25.77 -9.46
C GLY A 439 -30.33 25.77 -7.94
N SER A 440 -31.38 25.27 -7.29
CA SER A 440 -31.46 25.20 -5.83
C SER A 440 -30.70 24.02 -5.19
N GLY A 441 -30.14 23.10 -5.99
CA GLY A 441 -29.48 21.86 -5.55
C GLY A 441 -27.99 21.99 -5.22
N ASN A 442 -27.49 23.20 -4.93
CA ASN A 442 -26.05 23.48 -4.85
C ASN A 442 -25.39 22.79 -3.65
N SER A 443 -24.22 22.16 -3.85
CA SER A 443 -23.47 21.50 -2.77
C SER A 443 -21.96 21.58 -3.00
N ASP A 444 -21.19 21.48 -1.91
CA ASP A 444 -19.74 21.26 -2.01
C ASP A 444 -19.44 19.90 -2.63
N ILE A 445 -18.31 19.83 -3.35
CA ILE A 445 -17.79 18.59 -3.91
C ILE A 445 -16.82 17.98 -2.89
N SER A 446 -17.19 16.83 -2.34
CA SER A 446 -16.43 16.17 -1.26
C SER A 446 -15.59 14.98 -1.77
N ASN A 447 -16.02 14.32 -2.85
CA ASN A 447 -15.33 13.21 -3.46
C ASN A 447 -15.47 13.23 -4.99
N PHE A 448 -14.36 12.98 -5.68
CA PHE A 448 -14.30 12.76 -7.11
C PHE A 448 -13.48 11.50 -7.41
N GLU A 449 -14.02 10.59 -8.23
CA GLU A 449 -13.37 9.35 -8.61
C GLU A 449 -13.62 9.06 -10.10
N ARG A 450 -12.56 8.74 -10.85
CA ARG A 450 -12.70 8.28 -12.23
C ARG A 450 -13.19 6.83 -12.25
N ILE A 451 -14.23 6.55 -13.05
CA ILE A 451 -14.74 5.18 -13.24
C ILE A 451 -14.18 4.59 -14.55
N THR A 452 -14.30 5.33 -15.66
CA THR A 452 -13.81 4.94 -16.98
C THR A 452 -13.13 6.13 -17.67
N ASP A 453 -12.79 6.02 -18.95
CA ASP A 453 -12.30 7.16 -19.72
C ASP A 453 -13.34 8.26 -19.89
N ASP A 454 -14.63 7.92 -19.97
CA ASP A 454 -15.72 8.87 -20.23
C ASP A 454 -16.63 9.12 -19.03
N LYS A 455 -16.33 8.52 -17.87
CA LYS A 455 -17.22 8.54 -16.70
C LYS A 455 -16.49 8.79 -15.39
N PHE A 456 -17.10 9.58 -14.52
CA PHE A 456 -16.65 9.79 -13.15
C PHE A 456 -17.80 9.67 -12.14
N LEU A 457 -17.43 9.51 -10.87
CA LEU A 457 -18.30 9.58 -9.70
C LEU A 457 -18.01 10.88 -8.95
N MET A 458 -19.04 11.67 -8.64
CA MET A 458 -18.95 12.90 -7.83
C MET A 458 -19.97 12.82 -6.70
N ASP A 459 -19.53 12.64 -5.45
CA ASP A 459 -20.40 12.53 -4.26
C ASP A 459 -21.57 11.51 -4.30
N GLY A 460 -21.55 10.60 -5.28
CA GLY A 460 -22.62 9.64 -5.54
C GLY A 460 -23.17 9.76 -6.96
N ASP A 461 -23.09 10.92 -7.59
CA ASP A 461 -23.48 11.13 -8.97
C ASP A 461 -22.54 10.42 -9.95
N GLU A 462 -23.07 9.45 -10.67
CA GLU A 462 -22.42 8.76 -11.77
C GLU A 462 -22.64 9.55 -13.07
N ILE A 463 -21.58 10.21 -13.55
CA ILE A 463 -21.67 11.15 -14.66
C ILE A 463 -20.88 10.63 -15.85
N LYS A 464 -21.60 10.25 -16.91
CA LYS A 464 -21.01 9.98 -18.23
C LYS A 464 -20.86 11.29 -19.01
N VAL A 465 -19.64 11.80 -19.12
CA VAL A 465 -19.36 13.14 -19.61
C VAL A 465 -19.54 13.23 -21.12
N ARG A 466 -20.35 14.19 -21.56
CA ARG A 466 -20.51 14.56 -22.97
C ARG A 466 -19.53 15.65 -23.39
N ARG A 467 -19.44 16.71 -22.60
CA ARG A 467 -18.54 17.85 -22.86
C ARG A 467 -18.35 18.68 -21.60
N ILE A 468 -17.29 19.48 -21.59
CA ILE A 468 -17.12 20.58 -20.64
C ILE A 468 -16.88 21.89 -21.37
N VAL A 469 -17.40 22.98 -20.83
CA VAL A 469 -17.12 24.34 -21.31
C VAL A 469 -16.48 25.12 -20.17
N VAL A 470 -15.26 25.57 -20.41
CA VAL A 470 -14.39 26.18 -19.40
C VAL A 470 -14.40 27.69 -19.60
N CYS A 471 -14.83 28.43 -18.57
CA CYS A 471 -14.87 29.89 -18.60
C CYS A 471 -13.73 30.47 -17.75
N ALA A 472 -12.63 30.84 -18.42
CA ALA A 472 -11.48 31.50 -17.83
C ALA A 472 -11.66 33.03 -17.85
N ALA A 473 -12.55 33.54 -17.00
CA ALA A 473 -12.74 34.97 -16.78
C ALA A 473 -11.45 35.67 -16.31
N ALA A 474 -11.31 36.96 -16.63
CA ALA A 474 -10.16 37.76 -16.19
C ALA A 474 -10.14 37.88 -14.65
N GLU A 475 -11.31 38.09 -14.05
CA GLU A 475 -11.49 38.05 -12.62
C GLU A 475 -11.47 36.62 -12.08
N TYR A 476 -10.51 36.32 -11.21
CA TYR A 476 -10.27 34.97 -10.70
C TYR A 476 -11.49 34.32 -10.01
N TYR A 477 -12.34 35.13 -9.38
CA TYR A 477 -13.54 34.69 -8.66
C TYR A 477 -14.75 34.43 -9.56
N LYS A 478 -14.68 34.72 -10.86
CA LYS A 478 -15.74 34.45 -11.86
C LYS A 478 -15.44 33.23 -12.73
N LYS A 479 -14.40 32.46 -12.42
CA LYS A 479 -14.04 31.24 -13.15
C LYS A 479 -15.02 30.12 -12.82
N PHE A 480 -15.43 29.37 -13.83
CA PHE A 480 -16.29 28.19 -13.66
C PHE A 480 -16.12 27.20 -14.81
N VAL A 481 -16.58 25.97 -14.60
CA VAL A 481 -16.63 24.90 -15.60
C VAL A 481 -18.07 24.45 -15.72
N TYR A 482 -18.66 24.54 -16.90
CA TYR A 482 -19.92 23.90 -17.23
C TYR A 482 -19.65 22.45 -17.63
N VAL A 483 -20.42 21.50 -17.09
CA VAL A 483 -20.33 20.08 -17.38
C VAL A 483 -21.67 19.61 -17.94
N GLU A 484 -21.63 18.86 -19.05
CA GLU A 484 -22.80 18.24 -19.66
C GLU A 484 -22.59 16.74 -19.76
N ALA A 485 -23.63 15.97 -19.46
CA ALA A 485 -23.61 14.52 -19.39
C ALA A 485 -24.51 13.90 -20.48
N TYR A 486 -24.10 12.73 -20.96
CA TYR A 486 -24.97 11.88 -21.76
C TYR A 486 -26.05 11.25 -20.87
N PRO A 487 -27.27 11.04 -21.39
CA PRO A 487 -28.22 10.13 -20.77
C PRO A 487 -27.64 8.71 -20.71
N GLU A 488 -27.95 7.98 -19.64
CA GLU A 488 -27.63 6.57 -19.49
C GLU A 488 -28.88 5.69 -19.52
N GLU A 489 -28.65 4.39 -19.77
CA GLU A 489 -29.72 3.40 -19.68
C GLU A 489 -30.21 3.23 -18.24
N GLU A 490 -31.51 2.96 -18.10
CA GLU A 490 -32.19 2.66 -16.85
C GLU A 490 -31.51 1.51 -16.10
N THR A 491 -31.55 1.55 -14.77
CA THR A 491 -30.98 0.51 -13.91
C THR A 491 -31.76 -0.80 -13.97
N GLY A 492 -33.03 -0.74 -14.35
CA GLY A 492 -33.97 -1.87 -14.33
C GLY A 492 -34.52 -2.20 -12.94
N LEU A 493 -34.23 -1.38 -11.92
CA LEU A 493 -34.72 -1.56 -10.56
C LEU A 493 -36.13 -1.02 -10.34
N TYR A 494 -36.54 -0.06 -11.17
CA TYR A 494 -37.80 0.66 -11.04
C TYR A 494 -38.70 0.35 -12.22
N ALA A 495 -40.01 0.28 -11.96
CA ALA A 495 -40.99 0.25 -13.04
C ALA A 495 -41.12 1.66 -13.62
N ASN A 496 -40.46 1.91 -14.74
CA ASN A 496 -40.45 3.21 -15.38
C ASN A 496 -41.67 3.38 -16.30
N ASP A 497 -42.41 4.47 -16.09
CA ASP A 497 -43.44 4.96 -17.00
C ASP A 497 -42.86 6.12 -17.80
N ASN A 498 -42.73 5.94 -19.12
CA ASN A 498 -42.20 6.96 -20.02
C ASN A 498 -42.96 8.30 -19.89
N ALA A 499 -44.27 8.26 -19.63
CA ALA A 499 -45.06 9.49 -19.44
C ALA A 499 -44.64 10.24 -18.18
N PHE A 500 -44.30 9.52 -17.11
CA PHE A 500 -43.79 10.11 -15.88
C PHE A 500 -42.39 10.71 -16.06
N ILE A 501 -41.51 10.01 -16.78
CA ILE A 501 -40.16 10.53 -17.11
C ILE A 501 -40.28 11.81 -17.94
N GLU A 502 -41.17 11.84 -18.94
CA GLU A 502 -41.43 13.03 -19.75
C GLU A 502 -41.98 14.19 -18.89
N GLU A 503 -43.01 13.96 -18.06
CA GLU A 503 -43.57 14.99 -17.17
C GLU A 503 -42.52 15.55 -16.21
N TRP A 504 -41.71 14.67 -15.62
CA TRP A 504 -40.66 15.06 -14.69
C TRP A 504 -39.56 15.87 -15.39
N THR A 505 -39.16 15.45 -16.58
CA THR A 505 -38.16 16.14 -17.41
C THR A 505 -38.68 17.50 -17.86
N ASP A 506 -39.96 17.62 -18.18
CA ASP A 506 -40.56 18.90 -18.54
C ASP A 506 -40.59 19.88 -17.37
N LYS A 507 -40.88 19.37 -16.16
CA LYS A 507 -40.98 20.17 -14.95
C LYS A 507 -39.62 20.56 -14.36
N TYR A 508 -38.67 19.63 -14.32
CA TYR A 508 -37.39 19.80 -13.61
C TYR A 508 -36.17 19.87 -14.55
N GLY A 509 -36.35 19.55 -15.83
CA GLY A 509 -35.32 19.62 -16.87
C GLY A 509 -34.54 18.32 -17.10
N TYR A 510 -34.61 17.36 -16.16
CA TYR A 510 -33.92 16.09 -16.24
C TYR A 510 -34.59 15.04 -15.33
N TYR A 511 -34.26 13.77 -15.52
CA TYR A 511 -34.67 12.63 -14.72
C TYR A 511 -33.47 11.75 -14.35
N TYR A 512 -33.50 11.18 -13.14
CA TYR A 512 -32.45 10.34 -12.59
C TYR A 512 -33.03 9.19 -11.77
N GLU A 513 -32.22 8.16 -11.58
CA GLU A 513 -32.48 7.04 -10.68
C GLU A 513 -31.40 6.99 -9.59
N GLU A 514 -31.84 6.85 -8.33
CA GLU A 514 -30.94 6.52 -7.23
C GLU A 514 -30.90 5.01 -7.01
N TYR A 515 -29.72 4.44 -6.79
CA TYR A 515 -29.55 3.03 -6.47
C TYR A 515 -28.29 2.84 -5.63
N ALA A 516 -28.04 1.63 -5.15
CA ALA A 516 -26.74 1.33 -4.53
C ALA A 516 -26.09 0.09 -5.14
N GLU A 517 -24.76 0.08 -5.13
CA GLU A 517 -23.93 -1.06 -5.52
C GLU A 517 -23.51 -1.86 -4.28
N TYR A 518 -23.79 -3.16 -4.29
CA TYR A 518 -23.38 -4.10 -3.25
C TYR A 518 -22.90 -5.40 -3.91
N GLU A 519 -21.62 -5.75 -3.76
CA GLU A 519 -21.01 -6.98 -4.30
C GLU A 519 -21.37 -7.23 -5.78
N ASP A 520 -21.17 -6.20 -6.61
CA ASP A 520 -21.47 -6.16 -8.06
C ASP A 520 -22.96 -6.30 -8.44
N LYS A 521 -23.86 -6.21 -7.45
CA LYS A 521 -25.31 -6.14 -7.67
C LYS A 521 -25.83 -4.73 -7.43
N LYS A 522 -26.86 -4.36 -8.19
CA LYS A 522 -27.63 -3.14 -7.94
C LYS A 522 -28.78 -3.47 -7.00
N ILE A 523 -28.99 -2.62 -6.01
CA ILE A 523 -30.13 -2.66 -5.08
C ILE A 523 -30.86 -1.33 -5.11
N THR A 524 -32.14 -1.34 -4.74
CA THR A 524 -32.96 -0.13 -4.72
C THR A 524 -32.47 0.87 -3.65
N ARG A 525 -32.83 2.15 -3.82
CA ARG A 525 -32.59 3.17 -2.80
C ARG A 525 -33.25 2.82 -1.47
N ALA A 526 -34.45 2.23 -1.51
CA ALA A 526 -35.16 1.80 -0.31
C ALA A 526 -34.39 0.71 0.46
N GLU A 527 -33.89 -0.32 -0.22
CA GLU A 527 -33.07 -1.38 0.42
C GLU A 527 -31.77 -0.83 1.00
N TYR A 528 -31.16 0.15 0.33
CA TYR A 528 -29.99 0.86 0.86
C TYR A 528 -30.31 1.57 2.19
N ASP A 529 -31.42 2.31 2.23
CA ASP A 529 -31.85 3.06 3.42
C ASP A 529 -32.26 2.14 4.59
N ASP A 530 -32.84 0.97 4.28
CA ASP A 530 -33.19 -0.05 5.26
C ASP A 530 -31.96 -0.80 5.81
N GLY A 531 -30.80 -0.68 5.15
CA GLY A 531 -29.57 -1.39 5.50
C GLY A 531 -29.58 -2.89 5.18
N ALA A 532 -30.59 -3.37 4.46
CA ALA A 532 -30.77 -4.77 4.07
C ALA A 532 -31.42 -4.88 2.68
N ALA A 533 -31.05 -5.90 1.89
CA ALA A 533 -31.59 -6.10 0.54
C ALA A 533 -32.05 -7.54 0.29
N MET A 534 -32.98 -7.73 -0.65
CA MET A 534 -33.42 -9.03 -1.14
C MET A 534 -32.54 -9.50 -2.30
N LEU A 535 -31.50 -10.28 -1.99
CA LEU A 535 -30.55 -10.80 -2.97
C LEU A 535 -30.75 -12.31 -3.15
N ASP A 536 -30.96 -12.75 -4.39
CA ASP A 536 -31.17 -14.17 -4.75
C ASP A 536 -32.25 -14.86 -3.90
N GLY A 537 -33.33 -14.13 -3.57
CA GLY A 537 -34.45 -14.63 -2.77
C GLY A 537 -34.18 -14.69 -1.26
N LYS A 538 -33.09 -14.08 -0.77
CA LYS A 538 -32.76 -14.01 0.66
C LYS A 538 -32.56 -12.57 1.11
N VAL A 539 -33.00 -12.28 2.34
CA VAL A 539 -32.66 -11.03 3.01
C VAL A 539 -31.19 -11.06 3.41
N VAL A 540 -30.43 -10.05 2.98
CA VAL A 540 -29.01 -9.87 3.28
C VAL A 540 -28.82 -8.54 3.99
N ASP A 541 -28.21 -8.56 5.18
CA ASP A 541 -27.76 -7.36 5.88
C ASP A 541 -26.52 -6.77 5.17
N LEU A 542 -26.65 -5.52 4.71
CA LEU A 542 -25.63 -4.84 3.91
C LEU A 542 -24.44 -4.37 4.76
N LYS A 543 -24.58 -4.30 6.08
CA LYS A 543 -23.53 -3.90 7.04
C LYS A 543 -22.83 -2.59 6.67
N GLY A 544 -23.56 -1.64 6.06
CA GLY A 544 -23.03 -0.35 5.61
C GLY A 544 -22.02 -0.43 4.47
N LYS A 545 -21.92 -1.55 3.75
CA LYS A 545 -20.95 -1.72 2.64
C LYS A 545 -21.46 -1.25 1.28
N ALA A 546 -22.78 -1.09 1.14
CA ALA A 546 -23.38 -0.64 -0.11
C ALA A 546 -22.97 0.80 -0.41
N LYS A 547 -22.77 1.12 -1.69
CA LYS A 547 -22.36 2.46 -2.15
C LYS A 547 -23.48 3.10 -2.94
N LEU A 548 -24.00 4.24 -2.46
CA LEU A 548 -25.02 5.00 -3.15
C LEU A 548 -24.51 5.52 -4.51
N ARG A 549 -25.42 5.54 -5.47
CA ARG A 549 -25.25 6.03 -6.84
C ARG A 549 -26.48 6.80 -7.28
N THR A 550 -26.26 7.87 -8.05
CA THR A 550 -27.29 8.59 -8.77
C THR A 550 -26.93 8.55 -10.25
N ARG A 551 -27.85 8.08 -11.09
CA ARG A 551 -27.64 7.92 -12.54
C ARG A 551 -28.69 8.69 -13.31
N TYR A 552 -28.26 9.49 -14.29
CA TYR A 552 -29.16 10.33 -15.07
C TYR A 552 -29.62 9.61 -16.35
N ILE A 553 -30.93 9.45 -16.52
CA ILE A 553 -31.53 8.73 -17.65
C ILE A 553 -31.83 9.69 -18.82
N THR A 554 -31.92 10.99 -18.53
CA THR A 554 -31.99 12.05 -19.53
C THR A 554 -30.68 12.85 -19.56
N PRO A 555 -30.45 13.68 -20.59
CA PRO A 555 -29.35 14.64 -20.55
C PRO A 555 -29.36 15.44 -19.25
N TYR A 556 -28.16 15.71 -18.72
CA TYR A 556 -27.98 16.45 -17.48
C TYR A 556 -26.81 17.41 -17.61
N ASN A 557 -26.83 18.49 -16.83
CA ASN A 557 -25.75 19.46 -16.79
C ASN A 557 -25.70 20.18 -15.44
N PHE A 558 -24.54 20.75 -15.14
CA PHE A 558 -24.30 21.56 -13.94
C PHE A 558 -23.06 22.43 -14.11
N ILE A 559 -22.81 23.32 -13.15
CA ILE A 559 -21.64 24.20 -13.12
C ILE A 559 -20.76 23.84 -11.93
N ILE A 560 -19.45 23.76 -12.13
CA ILE A 560 -18.45 23.66 -11.05
C ILE A 560 -17.81 25.03 -10.86
N CYS A 561 -17.81 25.53 -9.63
CA CYS A 561 -17.17 26.80 -9.27
C CYS A 561 -16.63 26.80 -7.84
N ALA A 562 -15.96 27.88 -7.44
CA ALA A 562 -15.58 28.08 -6.04
C ALA A 562 -16.81 28.31 -5.15
N HIS A 563 -16.71 27.97 -3.86
CA HIS A 563 -17.77 28.26 -2.87
C HIS A 563 -18.17 29.73 -2.86
N PHE A 564 -17.20 30.67 -2.88
CA PHE A 564 -17.48 32.12 -2.91
C PHE A 564 -17.51 32.70 -4.33
N SER A 565 -17.75 31.88 -5.34
CA SER A 565 -18.12 32.34 -6.68
C SER A 565 -19.45 33.11 -6.61
N PRO A 566 -19.63 34.21 -7.37
CA PRO A 566 -20.92 34.89 -7.41
C PRO A 566 -22.04 34.05 -8.03
N ILE A 567 -21.68 32.98 -8.77
CA ILE A 567 -22.62 31.98 -9.29
C ILE A 567 -23.27 31.20 -8.16
N ASN A 568 -22.53 30.93 -7.08
CA ASN A 568 -23.02 30.18 -5.92
C ASN A 568 -23.76 31.12 -4.98
N SER A 569 -24.94 31.57 -5.39
CA SER A 569 -25.77 32.50 -4.67
C SER A 569 -27.24 32.21 -4.95
N ASN A 570 -28.03 32.04 -3.89
CA ASN A 570 -29.46 31.80 -3.97
C ASN A 570 -30.23 32.90 -4.72
N GLU A 571 -29.64 34.10 -4.88
CA GLU A 571 -30.21 35.18 -5.70
C GLU A 571 -30.34 34.79 -7.19
N TYR A 572 -29.47 33.90 -7.67
CA TYR A 572 -29.34 33.54 -9.07
C TYR A 572 -29.78 32.12 -9.40
N ASP A 573 -30.19 31.32 -8.41
CA ASP A 573 -30.54 29.90 -8.58
C ASP A 573 -31.63 29.68 -9.64
N ASP A 574 -32.78 30.36 -9.53
CA ASP A 574 -33.91 30.22 -10.47
C ASP A 574 -33.50 30.56 -11.92
N MET A 575 -32.70 31.62 -12.08
CA MET A 575 -32.22 32.05 -13.40
C MET A 575 -31.22 31.04 -13.98
N LEU A 576 -30.28 30.55 -13.16
CA LEU A 576 -29.31 29.54 -13.59
C LEU A 576 -30.00 28.22 -13.93
N GLU A 577 -31.00 27.81 -13.15
CA GLU A 577 -31.81 26.63 -13.44
C GLU A 577 -32.51 26.74 -14.80
N MET A 578 -33.14 27.88 -15.06
CA MET A 578 -33.79 28.16 -16.35
C MET A 578 -32.81 28.08 -17.52
N LEU A 579 -31.62 28.69 -17.39
CA LEU A 579 -30.58 28.64 -18.42
C LEU A 579 -30.05 27.22 -18.64
N LEU A 580 -29.77 26.48 -17.57
CA LEU A 580 -29.27 25.11 -17.65
C LEU A 580 -30.29 24.16 -18.28
N ASN A 581 -31.57 24.27 -17.90
CA ASN A 581 -32.68 23.53 -18.53
C ASN A 581 -32.82 23.90 -20.02
N GLY A 582 -32.71 25.19 -20.33
CA GLY A 582 -32.76 25.69 -21.70
C GLY A 582 -31.62 25.18 -22.57
N ILE A 583 -30.40 25.03 -22.03
CA ILE A 583 -29.26 24.44 -22.74
C ILE A 583 -29.54 22.97 -23.09
N LEU A 584 -30.09 22.17 -22.15
CA LEU A 584 -30.46 20.78 -22.43
C LEU A 584 -31.55 20.67 -23.52
N LYS A 585 -32.44 21.65 -23.59
CA LYS A 585 -33.50 21.78 -24.61
C LYS A 585 -33.01 22.42 -25.93
N GLY A 586 -31.75 22.85 -26.01
CA GLY A 586 -31.20 23.57 -27.17
C GLY A 586 -31.75 24.99 -27.37
N GLN A 587 -32.34 25.58 -26.34
CA GLN A 587 -32.97 26.90 -26.34
C GLN A 587 -32.03 28.01 -25.87
N ASN A 588 -31.00 27.66 -25.10
CA ASN A 588 -29.98 28.58 -24.58
C ASN A 588 -28.58 28.03 -24.86
N SER A 589 -27.57 28.89 -24.69
CA SER A 589 -26.16 28.49 -24.81
C SER A 589 -25.34 28.80 -23.55
N VAL A 590 -24.15 28.20 -23.45
CA VAL A 590 -23.24 28.46 -22.32
C VAL A 590 -22.74 29.91 -22.32
N GLU A 591 -22.66 30.55 -23.49
CA GLU A 591 -22.30 31.96 -23.62
C GLU A 591 -23.27 32.89 -22.89
N GLU A 592 -24.55 32.54 -22.80
CA GLU A 592 -25.53 33.32 -22.05
C GLU A 592 -25.21 33.31 -20.54
N ILE A 593 -24.82 32.15 -20.00
CA ILE A 593 -24.32 32.05 -18.62
C ILE A 593 -23.09 32.95 -18.44
N VAL A 594 -22.15 32.92 -19.40
CA VAL A 594 -20.94 33.77 -19.35
C VAL A 594 -21.30 35.25 -19.31
N GLU A 595 -22.25 35.71 -20.12
CA GLU A 595 -22.69 37.11 -20.15
C GLU A 595 -23.36 37.56 -18.85
N VAL A 596 -24.13 36.68 -18.23
CA VAL A 596 -24.74 36.95 -16.93
C VAL A 596 -23.66 37.01 -15.83
N VAL A 597 -22.75 36.04 -15.78
CA VAL A 597 -21.68 35.97 -14.76
C VAL A 597 -20.74 37.17 -14.83
N LYS A 598 -20.47 37.71 -16.02
CA LYS A 598 -19.68 38.94 -16.20
C LYS A 598 -20.26 40.11 -15.40
N ARG A 599 -21.59 40.21 -15.29
CA ARG A 599 -22.31 41.31 -14.63
C ARG A 599 -22.48 41.10 -13.12
N MET A 600 -22.23 39.88 -12.62
CA MET A 600 -22.40 39.59 -11.20
C MET A 600 -21.32 40.29 -10.35
N PRO A 601 -21.68 40.87 -9.19
CA PRO A 601 -20.74 41.51 -8.30
C PRO A 601 -19.85 40.48 -7.59
N LYS A 602 -18.68 40.90 -7.11
CA LYS A 602 -17.83 40.06 -6.25
C LYS A 602 -18.59 39.67 -4.98
N HIS A 603 -18.45 38.42 -4.55
CA HIS A 603 -19.11 37.94 -3.34
C HIS A 603 -18.65 38.73 -2.10
N ARG A 604 -19.56 39.02 -1.15
CA ARG A 604 -19.23 39.88 0.01
C ARG A 604 -18.15 39.30 0.94
N ARG A 605 -18.05 37.97 1.02
CA ARG A 605 -17.00 37.28 1.80
C ARG A 605 -15.62 37.27 1.10
N GLU A 606 -15.56 37.81 -0.11
CA GLU A 606 -14.34 38.01 -0.90
C GLU A 606 -13.92 39.49 -0.96
N MET A 607 -14.68 40.39 -0.31
CA MET A 607 -14.32 41.81 -0.10
C MET A 607 -13.59 41.93 1.24
#